data_AF-A0A832MLU3-F1
#
_entry.id   AF-A0A832MLU3-F1
#
_cell.length_a   1.000
_cell.length_b   1.000
_cell.length_c   1.000
_cell.angle_alpha   90.00
_cell.angle_beta   90.00
_cell.angle_gamma   90.00
#
_symmetry.space_group_name_H-M   'P 1'
#
loop_
_entity.id
_entity.type
_entity.pdbx_description
1 polymer ?
#
loop_
_entity_poly.entity_id
_entity_poly.type
_entity_poly.pdbx_seq_one_letter_code
_entity_poly.pdbx_strand_id
1 'polypeptide(L)'
;TEEVAKRLSELGNATPAISVEGFELDTDWRRGRGVFKSVLEAWDRLRKYGVPFGASITATRMNHDTLMKDEFWQFLEEQQVVYAWVFQYMPVGMNASMDLVPTPQQRYERFFKTDQVRLGGKFAFVADFWNHGFLTHGCLAAGAKYFHVNAKGYVEPCVFQQYAVDSIREKSLLEILKSPFFESYKRMVPYSNNLFRPCPIIDNPKVYRAMVKHFNAIPQHDGSERVVEDLAPEIDKLAEEWKVYADKLWYEHGYVNRYPVNRGIYNYETRMRRYMNREEALAVDKTLK
;
A
#
# COMPACT_ATOMS: atom_id res chain seq x y z
N THR A 1 -12.28 -12.02 20.26
CA THR A 1 -12.73 -12.73 21.49
C THR A 1 -11.83 -13.93 21.72
N GLU A 2 -11.95 -14.60 22.87
CA GLU A 2 -11.15 -15.82 23.15
C GLU A 2 -11.46 -16.94 22.14
N GLU A 3 -12.74 -17.14 21.83
CA GLU A 3 -13.20 -18.13 20.84
C GLU A 3 -12.59 -17.90 19.45
N VAL A 4 -12.58 -16.65 18.97
CA VAL A 4 -12.00 -16.31 17.66
C VAL A 4 -10.49 -16.53 17.65
N ALA A 5 -9.77 -16.15 18.72
CA ALA A 5 -8.32 -16.35 18.79
C ALA A 5 -7.96 -17.85 18.81
N LYS A 6 -8.69 -18.66 19.58
CA LYS A 6 -8.53 -20.12 19.57
C LYS A 6 -8.78 -20.72 18.18
N ARG A 7 -9.86 -20.31 17.52
CA ARG A 7 -10.18 -20.79 16.16
C ARG A 7 -9.12 -20.40 15.13
N LEU A 8 -8.57 -19.19 15.21
CA LEU A 8 -7.47 -18.76 14.33
C LEU A 8 -6.23 -19.62 14.54
N SER A 9 -5.91 -19.95 15.80
CA SER A 9 -4.80 -20.84 16.15
C SER A 9 -4.97 -22.24 15.55
N GLU A 10 -6.16 -22.83 15.71
CA GLU A 10 -6.48 -24.16 15.17
C GLU A 10 -6.43 -24.22 13.63
N LEU A 11 -6.82 -23.14 12.95
CA LEU A 11 -6.78 -23.06 11.48
C LEU A 11 -5.37 -22.82 10.92
N GLY A 12 -4.54 -22.04 11.62
CA GLY A 12 -3.13 -21.83 11.29
C GLY A 12 -2.84 -21.09 9.97
N ASN A 13 -3.86 -20.57 9.27
CA ASN A 13 -3.73 -19.99 7.92
C ASN A 13 -4.20 -18.52 7.81
N ALA A 14 -4.40 -17.84 8.95
CA ALA A 14 -4.83 -16.45 8.98
C ALA A 14 -4.14 -15.69 10.12
N THR A 15 -3.62 -14.49 9.82
CA THR A 15 -2.97 -13.61 10.78
C THR A 15 -3.65 -12.24 10.78
N PRO A 16 -4.16 -11.74 11.92
CA PRO A 16 -4.75 -10.41 11.99
C PRO A 16 -3.67 -9.34 12.02
N ALA A 17 -3.90 -8.23 11.32
CA ALA A 17 -3.17 -6.98 11.52
C ALA A 17 -4.09 -6.00 12.25
N ILE A 18 -3.82 -5.74 13.53
CA ILE A 18 -4.66 -4.87 14.36
C ILE A 18 -4.14 -3.45 14.24
N SER A 19 -5.06 -2.51 14.06
CA SER A 19 -4.66 -1.13 13.87
C SER A 19 -4.30 -0.42 15.17
N VAL A 20 -3.23 0.36 15.12
CA VAL A 20 -2.66 1.13 16.24
C VAL A 20 -1.89 2.31 15.66
N GLU A 21 -2.14 3.52 16.14
CA GLU A 21 -1.56 4.75 15.56
C GLU A 21 -0.38 5.30 16.37
N GLY A 22 -0.15 4.76 17.55
CA GLY A 22 0.82 5.24 18.52
C GLY A 22 0.47 4.66 19.89
N PHE A 23 0.75 5.42 20.94
CA PHE A 23 0.28 5.08 22.29
C PHE A 23 -1.22 5.41 22.45
N GLU A 24 -1.73 5.38 23.69
CA GLU A 24 -3.14 5.59 23.99
C GLU A 24 -3.68 6.90 23.41
N LEU A 25 -2.96 8.02 23.60
CA LEU A 25 -3.39 9.33 23.10
C LEU A 25 -3.60 9.33 21.57
N ASP A 26 -2.62 8.83 20.82
CA ASP A 26 -2.65 8.83 19.34
C ASP A 26 -3.76 7.91 18.81
N THR A 27 -3.85 6.71 19.38
CA THR A 27 -4.80 5.68 18.95
C THR A 27 -6.22 6.07 19.30
N ASP A 28 -6.46 6.54 20.53
CA ASP A 28 -7.80 6.91 20.97
C ASP A 28 -8.28 8.20 20.29
N TRP A 29 -7.39 9.17 20.03
CA TRP A 29 -7.75 10.37 19.28
C TRP A 29 -8.28 10.02 17.89
N ARG A 30 -7.66 9.06 17.20
CA ARG A 30 -8.04 8.70 15.83
C ARG A 30 -9.17 7.67 15.75
N ARG A 31 -9.23 6.73 16.70
CA ARG A 31 -10.16 5.57 16.63
C ARG A 31 -11.30 5.61 17.63
N GLY A 32 -11.24 6.52 18.60
CA GLY A 32 -12.20 6.63 19.69
C GLY A 32 -11.62 6.16 21.02
N ARG A 33 -12.15 6.75 22.10
CA ARG A 33 -11.72 6.48 23.47
C ARG A 33 -11.84 4.99 23.82
N GLY A 34 -10.79 4.43 24.44
CA GLY A 34 -10.71 3.05 24.88
C GLY A 34 -10.31 2.04 23.79
N VAL A 35 -10.03 2.50 22.57
CA VAL A 35 -9.60 1.61 21.48
C VAL A 35 -8.21 1.09 21.74
N PHE A 36 -7.28 1.89 22.25
CA PHE A 36 -5.93 1.43 22.59
C PHE A 36 -5.97 0.26 23.58
N LYS A 37 -6.79 0.37 24.63
CA LYS A 37 -7.02 -0.72 25.57
C LYS A 37 -7.58 -1.97 24.87
N SER A 38 -8.54 -1.78 23.96
CA SER A 38 -9.12 -2.89 23.18
C SER A 38 -8.09 -3.57 22.28
N VAL A 39 -7.13 -2.81 21.73
CA VAL A 39 -6.00 -3.34 20.95
C VAL A 39 -5.11 -4.20 21.84
N LEU A 40 -4.72 -3.72 23.03
CA LEU A 40 -3.91 -4.49 23.98
C LEU A 40 -4.59 -5.79 24.39
N GLU A 41 -5.89 -5.74 24.69
CA GLU A 41 -6.68 -6.93 25.01
C GLU A 41 -6.77 -7.91 23.84
N ALA A 42 -6.83 -7.41 22.60
CA ALA A 42 -6.85 -8.27 21.42
C ALA A 42 -5.48 -8.96 21.19
N TRP A 43 -4.38 -8.22 21.32
CA TRP A 43 -3.03 -8.78 21.25
C TRP A 43 -2.77 -9.80 22.35
N ASP A 44 -3.23 -9.55 23.58
CA ASP A 44 -3.09 -10.50 24.69
C ASP A 44 -3.75 -11.84 24.39
N ARG A 45 -4.99 -11.83 23.88
CA ARG A 45 -5.69 -13.04 23.48
C ARG A 45 -4.97 -13.77 22.35
N LEU A 46 -4.47 -13.05 21.35
CA LEU A 46 -3.75 -13.66 20.23
C LEU A 46 -2.44 -14.32 20.68
N ARG A 47 -1.67 -13.65 21.56
CA ARG A 47 -0.47 -14.23 22.19
C ARG A 47 -0.82 -15.48 23.00
N LYS A 48 -1.86 -15.42 23.83
CA LYS A 48 -2.31 -16.54 24.67
C LYS A 48 -2.58 -17.81 23.87
N TYR A 49 -3.10 -17.71 22.65
CA TYR A 49 -3.36 -18.84 21.77
C TYR A 49 -2.28 -19.06 20.70
N GLY A 50 -1.16 -18.34 20.75
CA GLY A 50 -0.04 -18.52 19.83
C GLY A 50 -0.35 -18.13 18.37
N VAL A 51 -1.31 -17.22 18.15
CA VAL A 51 -1.65 -16.73 16.81
C VAL A 51 -0.67 -15.62 16.42
N PRO A 52 0.10 -15.71 15.32
CA PRO A 52 0.90 -14.60 14.83
C PRO A 52 0.01 -13.42 14.41
N PHE A 53 0.40 -12.21 14.78
CA PHE A 53 -0.32 -10.99 14.41
C PHE A 53 0.60 -9.83 14.09
N GLY A 54 0.06 -8.86 13.39
CA GLY A 54 0.75 -7.64 13.03
C GLY A 54 0.09 -6.37 13.56
N ALA A 55 0.79 -5.26 13.36
CA ALA A 55 0.27 -3.91 13.52
C ALA A 55 -0.08 -3.29 12.15
N SER A 56 -1.16 -2.54 12.10
CA SER A 56 -1.54 -1.71 10.95
C SER A 56 -1.59 -0.25 11.35
N ILE A 57 -0.53 0.49 11.04
CA ILE A 57 -0.32 1.86 11.50
C ILE A 57 -0.70 2.81 10.38
N THR A 58 -1.56 3.79 10.64
CA THR A 58 -1.63 4.93 9.71
C THR A 58 -0.71 6.05 10.17
N ALA A 59 0.27 6.40 9.34
CA ALA A 59 1.08 7.59 9.50
C ALA A 59 0.30 8.83 9.03
N THR A 60 0.06 9.75 9.95
CA THR A 60 -0.58 11.04 9.74
C THR A 60 0.42 12.15 10.02
N ARG A 61 0.07 13.40 9.69
CA ARG A 61 0.84 14.56 10.15
C ARG A 61 0.97 14.61 11.68
N MET A 62 -0.05 14.14 12.40
CA MET A 62 -0.20 14.32 13.85
C MET A 62 0.61 13.35 14.70
N ASN A 63 0.75 12.09 14.25
CA ASN A 63 1.47 11.04 14.98
C ASN A 63 2.90 10.80 14.47
N HIS A 64 3.40 11.64 13.56
CA HIS A 64 4.74 11.48 12.97
C HIS A 64 5.83 11.36 14.05
N ASP A 65 5.82 12.27 15.03
CA ASP A 65 6.81 12.28 16.09
C ASP A 65 6.77 11.01 16.96
N THR A 66 5.59 10.43 17.17
CA THR A 66 5.46 9.12 17.85
C THR A 66 6.09 8.01 17.02
N LEU A 67 5.86 7.98 15.70
CA LEU A 67 6.41 6.94 14.84
C LEU A 67 7.94 7.03 14.67
N MET A 68 8.53 8.20 14.86
CA MET A 68 9.98 8.41 14.80
C MET A 68 10.72 7.91 16.04
N LYS A 69 10.04 7.77 17.17
CA LYS A 69 10.61 7.32 18.46
C LYS A 69 10.89 5.81 18.47
N ASP A 70 12.03 5.40 19.01
CA ASP A 70 12.37 3.97 19.16
C ASP A 70 11.42 3.28 20.14
N GLU A 71 10.96 4.02 21.15
CA GLU A 71 10.06 3.57 22.20
C GLU A 71 8.74 3.02 21.64
N PHE A 72 8.23 3.60 20.55
CA PHE A 72 7.01 3.07 19.91
C PHE A 72 7.26 1.70 19.27
N TRP A 73 8.39 1.53 18.58
CA TRP A 73 8.74 0.25 17.94
C TRP A 73 9.14 -0.81 18.95
N GLN A 74 9.84 -0.43 20.02
CA GLN A 74 10.14 -1.29 21.16
C GLN A 74 8.85 -1.75 21.84
N PHE A 75 7.87 -0.86 22.03
CA PHE A 75 6.56 -1.24 22.54
C PHE A 75 5.88 -2.29 21.64
N LEU A 76 5.92 -2.16 20.31
CA LEU A 76 5.37 -3.19 19.41
C LEU A 76 6.12 -4.53 19.55
N GLU A 77 7.45 -4.51 19.68
CA GLU A 77 8.27 -5.70 19.94
C GLU A 77 7.89 -6.37 21.27
N GLU A 78 7.75 -5.60 22.35
CA GLU A 78 7.32 -6.09 23.67
C GLU A 78 5.93 -6.70 23.64
N GLN A 79 5.02 -6.15 22.82
CA GLN A 79 3.71 -6.72 22.57
C GLN A 79 3.74 -7.97 21.69
N GLN A 80 4.92 -8.43 21.23
CA GLN A 80 5.13 -9.57 20.34
C GLN A 80 4.45 -9.40 18.97
N VAL A 81 4.36 -8.16 18.48
CA VAL A 81 3.92 -7.89 17.11
C VAL A 81 4.95 -8.47 16.14
N VAL A 82 4.51 -9.34 15.23
CA VAL A 82 5.40 -10.07 14.31
C VAL A 82 5.76 -9.24 13.07
N TYR A 83 4.83 -8.44 12.57
CA TYR A 83 5.03 -7.61 11.39
C TYR A 83 4.25 -6.29 11.49
N ALA A 84 4.69 -5.27 10.77
CA ALA A 84 4.01 -3.98 10.76
C ALA A 84 3.78 -3.46 9.32
N TRP A 85 2.55 -3.03 9.07
CA TRP A 85 2.20 -2.25 7.89
C TRP A 85 2.11 -0.77 8.28
N VAL A 86 2.83 0.09 7.57
CA VAL A 86 2.73 1.54 7.73
C VAL A 86 2.06 2.11 6.48
N PHE A 87 0.89 2.67 6.69
CA PHE A 87 0.11 3.33 5.65
C PHE A 87 0.14 4.83 5.86
N GLN A 88 0.57 5.61 4.88
CA GLN A 88 0.35 7.05 4.93
C GLN A 88 -1.16 7.33 4.87
N TYR A 89 -1.62 8.33 5.63
CA TYR A 89 -2.97 8.87 5.47
C TYR A 89 -3.16 9.36 4.04
N MET A 90 -4.15 8.78 3.37
CA MET A 90 -4.52 9.13 2.00
C MET A 90 -5.75 10.05 2.04
N PRO A 91 -5.74 11.19 1.34
CA PRO A 91 -6.86 12.11 1.30
C PRO A 91 -7.94 11.60 0.32
N VAL A 92 -8.57 10.47 0.67
CA VAL A 92 -9.63 9.82 -0.12
C VAL A 92 -10.85 9.49 0.75
N GLY A 93 -12.01 9.36 0.10
CA GLY A 93 -13.29 9.09 0.76
C GLY A 93 -14.04 10.35 1.22
N MET A 94 -15.21 10.13 1.81
CA MET A 94 -16.21 11.16 2.12
C MET A 94 -15.66 12.40 2.84
N ASN A 95 -14.91 12.20 3.94
CA ASN A 95 -14.39 13.26 4.80
C ASN A 95 -12.85 13.36 4.73
N ALA A 96 -12.29 13.27 3.53
CA ALA A 96 -10.85 13.47 3.32
C ALA A 96 -10.40 14.86 3.79
N SER A 97 -9.29 14.90 4.54
CA SER A 97 -8.65 16.14 4.99
C SER A 97 -7.16 16.14 4.65
N MET A 98 -6.70 17.21 4.01
CA MET A 98 -5.27 17.42 3.71
C MET A 98 -4.45 17.72 4.98
N ASP A 99 -5.09 18.15 6.07
CA ASP A 99 -4.44 18.46 7.35
C ASP A 99 -3.86 17.21 8.03
N LEU A 100 -4.37 16.03 7.69
CA LEU A 100 -3.86 14.75 8.21
C LEU A 100 -2.78 14.12 7.33
N VAL A 101 -2.62 14.57 6.09
CA VAL A 101 -1.64 14.03 5.15
C VAL A 101 -0.23 14.42 5.63
N PRO A 102 0.69 13.47 5.88
CA PRO A 102 2.08 13.78 6.21
C PRO A 102 2.71 14.73 5.20
N THR A 103 3.53 15.68 5.68
CA THR A 103 4.32 16.53 4.78
C THR A 103 5.34 15.68 3.99
N PRO A 104 5.83 16.18 2.84
CA PRO A 104 6.94 15.57 2.12
C PRO A 104 8.17 15.31 2.99
N GLN A 105 8.51 16.25 3.88
CA GLN A 105 9.59 16.08 4.85
C GLN A 105 9.31 14.94 5.84
N GLN A 106 8.10 14.89 6.41
CA GLN A 106 7.71 13.79 7.31
C GLN A 106 7.79 12.44 6.60
N ARG A 107 7.32 12.35 5.34
CA ARG A 107 7.45 11.13 4.55
C ARG A 107 8.92 10.73 4.33
N TYR A 108 9.80 11.70 4.07
CA TYR A 108 11.24 11.49 3.89
C TYR A 108 11.92 10.99 5.17
N GLU A 109 11.65 11.62 6.31
CA GLU A 109 12.20 11.20 7.62
C GLU A 109 11.70 9.81 8.01
N ARG A 110 10.39 9.56 7.81
CA ARG A 110 9.76 8.26 8.11
C ARG A 110 10.36 7.14 7.28
N PHE A 111 10.81 7.40 6.04
CA PHE A 111 11.50 6.40 5.25
C PHE A 111 12.73 5.86 5.99
N PHE A 112 13.63 6.71 6.49
CA PHE A 112 14.83 6.24 7.19
C PHE A 112 14.48 5.45 8.45
N LYS A 113 13.48 5.91 9.21
CA LYS A 113 13.02 5.20 10.40
C LYS A 113 12.47 3.82 10.06
N THR A 114 11.53 3.75 9.12
CA THR A 114 10.89 2.49 8.73
C THR A 114 11.87 1.53 8.06
N ASP A 115 12.86 2.03 7.32
CA ASP A 115 13.92 1.22 6.72
C ASP A 115 14.90 0.69 7.78
N GLN A 116 15.27 1.51 8.77
CA GLN A 116 16.05 1.09 9.94
C GLN A 116 15.33 -0.06 10.67
N VAL A 117 14.04 0.10 10.97
CA VAL A 117 13.28 -0.94 11.68
C VAL A 117 13.13 -2.20 10.83
N ARG A 118 12.84 -2.05 9.53
CA ARG A 118 12.75 -3.16 8.56
C ARG A 118 14.04 -3.98 8.50
N LEU A 119 15.20 -3.32 8.56
CA LEU A 119 16.52 -3.95 8.49
C LEU A 119 17.04 -4.43 9.86
N GLY A 120 16.45 -3.98 10.96
CA GLY A 120 16.91 -4.27 12.32
C GLY A 120 16.64 -5.69 12.83
N GLY A 121 15.88 -6.50 12.08
CA GLY A 121 15.65 -7.92 12.40
C GLY A 121 14.70 -8.20 13.57
N LYS A 122 14.06 -7.17 14.12
CA LYS A 122 13.09 -7.29 15.24
C LYS A 122 11.70 -7.74 14.79
N PHE A 123 11.35 -7.45 13.55
CA PHE A 123 10.08 -7.83 12.94
C PHE A 123 10.34 -8.73 11.72
N ALA A 124 9.41 -9.62 11.41
CA ALA A 124 9.46 -10.42 10.18
C ALA A 124 9.46 -9.51 8.94
N PHE A 125 8.65 -8.44 8.98
CA PHE A 125 8.80 -7.32 8.05
C PHE A 125 8.18 -6.03 8.61
N VAL A 126 8.70 -4.90 8.14
CA VAL A 126 8.05 -3.59 8.22
C VAL A 126 7.93 -3.02 6.81
N ALA A 127 6.70 -2.71 6.41
CA ALA A 127 6.40 -2.23 5.07
C ALA A 127 5.69 -0.88 5.13
N ASP A 128 6.41 0.20 4.81
CA ASP A 128 5.81 1.48 4.46
C ASP A 128 5.33 1.44 3.02
N PHE A 129 4.02 1.43 2.84
CA PHE A 129 3.38 1.15 1.56
C PHE A 129 3.74 2.16 0.46
N TRP A 130 4.12 3.40 0.82
CA TRP A 130 4.47 4.45 -0.15
C TRP A 130 5.96 4.78 -0.20
N ASN A 131 6.72 4.50 0.86
CA ASN A 131 8.17 4.68 0.86
C ASN A 131 8.93 3.45 0.34
N HIS A 132 8.39 2.25 0.48
CA HIS A 132 9.07 1.00 0.06
C HIS A 132 8.67 0.53 -1.34
N GLY A 133 8.24 1.43 -2.24
CA GLY A 133 7.91 1.07 -3.62
C GLY A 133 9.07 0.41 -4.39
N PHE A 134 10.31 0.66 -4.00
CA PHE A 134 11.48 0.00 -4.58
C PHE A 134 11.55 -1.51 -4.26
N LEU A 135 10.98 -1.97 -3.14
CA LEU A 135 10.93 -3.40 -2.79
C LEU A 135 9.95 -4.18 -3.67
N THR A 136 8.97 -3.49 -4.24
CA THR A 136 7.88 -4.11 -5.00
C THR A 136 7.88 -3.76 -6.48
N HIS A 137 8.89 -3.03 -6.95
CA HIS A 137 8.98 -2.51 -8.32
C HIS A 137 7.78 -1.59 -8.66
N GLY A 138 7.47 -0.68 -7.75
CA GLY A 138 6.41 0.33 -7.92
C GLY A 138 5.05 -0.09 -7.38
N CYS A 139 3.99 0.46 -7.96
CA CYS A 139 2.62 0.22 -7.51
C CYS A 139 2.19 -1.25 -7.65
N LEU A 140 1.36 -1.70 -6.71
CA LEU A 140 0.79 -3.05 -6.72
C LEU A 140 -0.56 -3.16 -7.44
N ALA A 141 -1.16 -2.01 -7.79
CA ALA A 141 -2.55 -1.88 -8.20
C ALA A 141 -2.92 -2.64 -9.49
N ALA A 142 -4.23 -2.76 -9.72
CA ALA A 142 -4.84 -3.27 -10.94
C ALA A 142 -4.38 -4.69 -11.33
N GLY A 143 -4.17 -5.54 -10.32
CA GLY A 143 -3.75 -6.92 -10.56
C GLY A 143 -2.29 -7.06 -11.00
N ALA A 144 -1.46 -6.03 -10.85
CA ALA A 144 -0.01 -6.20 -10.94
C ALA A 144 0.47 -7.16 -9.85
N LYS A 145 0.02 -6.91 -8.60
CA LYS A 145 0.14 -7.83 -7.45
C LYS A 145 -1.06 -7.77 -6.51
N TYR A 146 -1.92 -6.77 -6.64
CA TYR A 146 -3.04 -6.47 -5.75
C TYR A 146 -4.17 -5.79 -6.52
N PHE A 147 -5.40 -6.02 -6.08
CA PHE A 147 -6.61 -5.31 -6.47
C PHE A 147 -7.60 -5.36 -5.30
N HIS A 148 -8.64 -4.53 -5.34
CA HIS A 148 -9.67 -4.49 -4.30
C HIS A 148 -11.03 -4.83 -4.89
N VAL A 149 -11.77 -5.73 -4.23
CA VAL A 149 -13.18 -5.98 -4.53
C VAL A 149 -13.99 -5.37 -3.39
N ASN A 150 -14.76 -4.33 -3.69
CA ASN A 150 -15.56 -3.67 -2.66
C ASN A 150 -16.84 -4.48 -2.34
N ALA A 151 -17.57 -4.09 -1.29
CA ALA A 151 -18.77 -4.80 -0.84
C ALA A 151 -19.91 -4.84 -1.88
N LYS A 152 -19.92 -3.92 -2.86
CA LYS A 152 -20.88 -3.90 -3.97
C LYS A 152 -20.50 -4.89 -5.09
N GLY A 153 -19.30 -5.47 -5.05
CA GLY A 153 -18.76 -6.40 -6.05
C GLY A 153 -17.96 -5.72 -7.16
N TYR A 154 -17.83 -4.40 -7.15
CA TYR A 154 -16.98 -3.69 -8.10
C TYR A 154 -15.50 -3.92 -7.80
N VAL A 155 -14.70 -3.97 -8.86
CA VAL A 155 -13.26 -4.22 -8.77
C VAL A 155 -12.48 -2.93 -9.03
N GLU A 156 -11.86 -2.46 -7.97
CA GLU A 156 -11.04 -1.25 -7.92
C GLU A 156 -9.55 -1.62 -8.10
N PRO A 157 -8.74 -0.79 -8.79
CA PRO A 157 -7.31 -1.00 -8.91
C PRO A 157 -6.60 -1.13 -7.55
N CYS A 158 -7.09 -0.41 -6.54
CA CYS A 158 -6.52 -0.36 -5.20
C CYS A 158 -7.61 0.15 -4.24
N VAL A 159 -7.60 -0.25 -2.97
CA VAL A 159 -8.56 0.26 -1.96
C VAL A 159 -8.58 1.80 -1.85
N PHE A 160 -7.50 2.49 -2.20
CA PHE A 160 -7.43 3.95 -2.24
C PHE A 160 -7.84 4.57 -3.59
N GLN A 161 -7.93 3.76 -4.65
CA GLN A 161 -8.36 4.18 -5.99
C GLN A 161 -9.81 3.74 -6.18
N GLN A 162 -10.73 4.46 -5.53
CA GLN A 162 -12.15 4.11 -5.37
C GLN A 162 -12.98 4.35 -6.64
N TYR A 163 -12.48 3.82 -7.76
CA TYR A 163 -13.08 3.86 -9.09
C TYR A 163 -13.05 2.48 -9.70
N ALA A 164 -14.13 2.10 -10.36
CA ALA A 164 -14.22 0.81 -11.03
C ALA A 164 -14.87 0.95 -12.41
N VAL A 165 -14.53 0.01 -13.28
CA VAL A 165 -15.16 -0.20 -14.59
C VAL A 165 -15.94 -1.51 -14.59
N ASP A 166 -15.43 -2.52 -13.88
CA ASP A 166 -15.93 -3.89 -13.91
C ASP A 166 -16.38 -4.37 -12.52
N SER A 167 -17.24 -5.38 -12.50
CA SER A 167 -17.76 -6.03 -11.30
C SER A 167 -17.64 -7.55 -11.41
N ILE A 168 -17.26 -8.21 -10.30
CA ILE A 168 -17.24 -9.68 -10.23
C ILE A 168 -18.64 -10.32 -10.31
N ARG A 169 -19.70 -9.50 -10.25
CA ARG A 169 -21.07 -9.96 -10.44
C ARG A 169 -21.43 -10.17 -11.91
N GLU A 170 -20.65 -9.58 -12.82
CA GLU A 170 -20.91 -9.56 -14.26
C GLU A 170 -19.81 -10.26 -15.07
N LYS A 171 -18.57 -10.22 -14.59
CA LYS A 171 -17.39 -10.79 -15.26
C LYS A 171 -16.60 -11.67 -14.31
N SER A 172 -15.94 -12.69 -14.85
CA SER A 172 -14.97 -13.45 -14.08
C SER A 172 -13.76 -12.58 -13.71
N LEU A 173 -13.11 -12.89 -12.60
CA LEU A 173 -11.91 -12.17 -12.18
C LEU A 173 -10.82 -12.18 -13.27
N LEU A 174 -10.68 -13.28 -14.02
CA LEU A 174 -9.69 -13.38 -15.11
C LEU A 174 -9.98 -12.39 -16.24
N GLU A 175 -11.25 -12.19 -16.61
CA GLU A 175 -11.65 -11.21 -17.61
C GLU A 175 -11.37 -9.79 -17.13
N ILE A 176 -11.66 -9.48 -15.87
CA ILE A 176 -11.40 -8.16 -15.26
C ILE A 176 -9.90 -7.89 -15.21
N LEU A 177 -9.09 -8.85 -14.78
CA LEU A 177 -7.63 -8.70 -14.74
C LEU A 177 -7.02 -8.47 -16.13
N LYS A 178 -7.67 -8.94 -17.20
CA LYS A 178 -7.28 -8.72 -18.60
C LYS A 178 -7.98 -7.52 -19.25
N SER A 179 -8.83 -6.79 -18.51
CA SER A 179 -9.60 -5.70 -19.08
C SER A 179 -8.69 -4.52 -19.50
N PRO A 180 -9.09 -3.72 -20.50
CA PRO A 180 -8.32 -2.56 -20.93
C PRO A 180 -7.95 -1.60 -19.79
N PHE A 181 -8.83 -1.46 -18.80
CA PHE A 181 -8.60 -0.64 -17.61
C PHE A 181 -7.43 -1.17 -16.79
N PHE A 182 -7.44 -2.45 -16.42
CA PHE A 182 -6.40 -3.06 -15.59
C PHE A 182 -5.08 -3.23 -16.35
N GLU A 183 -5.13 -3.63 -17.62
CA GLU A 183 -3.92 -3.75 -18.45
C GLU A 183 -3.24 -2.40 -18.69
N SER A 184 -3.99 -1.29 -18.76
CA SER A 184 -3.41 0.06 -18.87
C SER A 184 -2.60 0.44 -17.63
N TYR A 185 -3.10 0.16 -16.44
CA TYR A 185 -2.32 0.33 -15.21
C TYR A 185 -1.06 -0.52 -15.23
N LYS A 186 -1.18 -1.83 -15.47
CA LYS A 186 -0.04 -2.77 -15.50
C LYS A 186 1.01 -2.38 -16.53
N ARG A 187 0.61 -1.81 -17.67
CA ARG A 187 1.53 -1.31 -18.70
C ARG A 187 2.31 -0.08 -18.23
N MET A 188 1.67 0.77 -17.43
CA MET A 188 2.26 2.00 -16.93
C MET A 188 3.07 1.83 -15.65
N VAL A 189 2.94 0.72 -14.91
CA VAL A 189 3.81 0.46 -13.75
C VAL A 189 5.24 0.15 -14.20
N PRO A 190 6.28 0.78 -13.60
CA PRO A 190 6.22 1.92 -12.68
C PRO A 190 5.86 3.24 -13.38
N TYR A 191 5.02 4.07 -12.73
CA TYR A 191 4.47 5.31 -13.31
C TYR A 191 5.51 6.43 -13.50
N SER A 192 6.68 6.30 -12.88
CA SER A 192 7.81 7.21 -13.01
C SER A 192 9.12 6.42 -13.08
N ASN A 193 10.23 7.11 -13.36
CA ASN A 193 11.57 6.52 -13.32
C ASN A 193 12.19 6.47 -11.91
N ASN A 194 11.39 6.77 -10.87
CA ASN A 194 11.80 6.81 -9.47
C ASN A 194 10.83 5.96 -8.63
N LEU A 195 11.31 4.86 -8.05
CA LEU A 195 10.44 3.93 -7.31
C LEU A 195 9.99 4.44 -5.93
N PHE A 196 10.49 5.59 -5.47
CA PHE A 196 9.92 6.35 -4.34
C PHE A 196 8.69 7.17 -4.72
N ARG A 197 8.30 7.15 -5.99
CA ARG A 197 7.08 7.77 -6.52
C ARG A 197 6.13 6.72 -7.10
N PRO A 198 5.72 5.68 -6.33
CA PRO A 198 4.95 4.56 -6.86
C PRO A 198 3.46 4.87 -7.05
N CYS A 199 2.88 5.83 -6.34
CA CYS A 199 1.43 6.00 -6.28
C CYS A 199 0.89 6.85 -7.45
N PRO A 200 -0.18 6.41 -8.14
CA PRO A 200 -0.78 7.22 -9.18
C PRO A 200 -1.66 8.34 -8.60
N ILE A 201 -1.99 8.30 -7.31
CA ILE A 201 -2.76 9.37 -6.63
C ILE A 201 -1.81 10.48 -6.17
N ILE A 202 -0.92 10.21 -5.22
CA ILE A 202 -0.13 11.26 -4.54
C ILE A 202 1.26 11.51 -5.13
N ASP A 203 1.77 10.65 -6.01
CA ASP A 203 3.11 10.83 -6.61
C ASP A 203 3.07 11.12 -8.11
N ASN A 204 2.06 10.59 -8.81
CA ASN A 204 1.83 10.76 -10.23
C ASN A 204 0.34 11.04 -10.54
N PRO A 205 -0.28 12.06 -9.90
CA PRO A 205 -1.73 12.32 -9.95
C PRO A 205 -2.33 12.37 -11.37
N LYS A 206 -1.55 12.86 -12.34
CA LYS A 206 -1.94 12.91 -13.76
C LYS A 206 -2.27 11.54 -14.32
N VAL A 207 -1.59 10.47 -13.87
CA VAL A 207 -1.86 9.10 -14.31
C VAL A 207 -3.23 8.65 -13.81
N TYR A 208 -3.54 8.87 -12.53
CA TYR A 208 -4.81 8.47 -11.97
C TYR A 208 -5.99 9.19 -12.65
N ARG A 209 -5.90 10.53 -12.78
CA ARG A 209 -6.94 11.32 -13.47
C ARG A 209 -7.11 10.90 -14.94
N ALA A 210 -6.02 10.59 -15.63
CA ALA A 210 -6.08 10.11 -17.01
C ALA A 210 -6.76 8.73 -17.10
N MET A 211 -6.48 7.80 -16.17
CA MET A 211 -7.14 6.50 -16.12
C MET A 211 -8.64 6.62 -15.89
N VAL A 212 -9.03 7.41 -14.88
CA VAL A 212 -10.45 7.65 -14.57
C VAL A 212 -11.19 8.22 -15.79
N LYS A 213 -10.63 9.28 -16.39
CA LYS A 213 -11.25 9.95 -17.55
C LYS A 213 -11.29 9.05 -18.79
N HIS A 214 -10.19 8.37 -19.12
CA HIS A 214 -10.08 7.60 -20.36
C HIS A 214 -11.01 6.40 -20.38
N PHE A 215 -11.19 5.74 -19.24
CA PHE A 215 -12.02 4.55 -19.12
C PHE A 215 -13.44 4.81 -18.65
N ASN A 216 -13.81 6.09 -18.45
CA ASN A 216 -15.07 6.48 -17.81
C ASN A 216 -15.31 5.70 -16.51
N ALA A 217 -14.25 5.56 -15.70
CA ALA A 217 -14.33 4.79 -14.47
C ALA A 217 -15.30 5.47 -13.50
N ILE A 218 -16.10 4.67 -12.80
CA ILE A 218 -17.21 5.16 -11.99
C ILE A 218 -16.77 5.26 -10.53
N PRO A 219 -16.99 6.39 -9.84
CA PRO A 219 -16.72 6.52 -8.41
C PRO A 219 -17.54 5.51 -7.61
N GLN A 220 -16.94 4.87 -6.61
CA GLN A 220 -17.55 3.73 -5.92
C GLN A 220 -18.24 4.09 -4.60
N HIS A 221 -17.91 5.25 -4.04
CA HIS A 221 -18.45 5.75 -2.78
C HIS A 221 -18.56 7.29 -2.84
N ASP A 222 -19.47 7.85 -2.06
CA ASP A 222 -19.63 9.31 -1.96
C ASP A 222 -18.32 9.97 -1.53
N GLY A 223 -17.90 11.00 -2.26
CA GLY A 223 -16.63 11.68 -2.06
C GLY A 223 -15.43 11.08 -2.80
N SER A 224 -15.60 10.01 -3.58
CA SER A 224 -14.52 9.44 -4.41
C SER A 224 -14.11 10.39 -5.54
N GLU A 225 -15.00 11.25 -6.00
CA GLU A 225 -14.79 12.33 -6.97
C GLU A 225 -13.78 13.37 -6.49
N ARG A 226 -13.79 13.68 -5.19
CA ARG A 226 -13.02 14.78 -4.61
C ARG A 226 -11.51 14.65 -4.85
N VAL A 227 -10.96 13.43 -4.87
CA VAL A 227 -9.52 13.20 -5.08
C VAL A 227 -9.06 13.55 -6.51
N VAL A 228 -9.95 13.47 -7.50
CA VAL A 228 -9.65 13.85 -8.90
C VAL A 228 -10.17 15.24 -9.27
N GLU A 229 -11.02 15.82 -8.43
CA GLU A 229 -11.65 17.14 -8.58
C GLU A 229 -11.13 18.11 -7.51
N ASP A 230 -11.89 18.35 -6.45
CA ASP A 230 -11.65 19.39 -5.41
C ASP A 230 -10.24 19.38 -4.83
N LEU A 231 -9.69 18.20 -4.53
CA LEU A 231 -8.39 18.04 -3.89
C LEU A 231 -7.24 17.96 -4.90
N ALA A 232 -7.54 17.96 -6.21
CA ALA A 232 -6.53 17.80 -7.25
C ALA A 232 -5.40 18.85 -7.19
N PRO A 233 -5.65 20.15 -6.94
CA PRO A 233 -4.57 21.15 -6.83
C PRO A 233 -3.63 20.88 -5.66
N GLU A 234 -4.16 20.49 -4.50
CA GLU A 234 -3.36 20.21 -3.30
C GLU A 234 -2.56 18.91 -3.45
N ILE A 235 -3.13 17.90 -4.11
CA ILE A 235 -2.43 16.65 -4.43
C ILE A 235 -1.33 16.89 -5.47
N ASP A 236 -1.56 17.75 -6.46
CA ASP A 236 -0.54 18.12 -7.44
C ASP A 236 0.64 18.83 -6.78
N LYS A 237 0.35 19.75 -5.84
CA LYS A 237 1.36 20.41 -5.01
C LYS A 237 2.13 19.39 -4.16
N LEU A 238 1.43 18.48 -3.47
CA LEU A 238 2.05 17.43 -2.66
C LEU A 238 3.00 16.55 -3.50
N ALA A 239 2.59 16.18 -4.71
CA ALA A 239 3.39 15.35 -5.61
C ALA A 239 4.68 16.07 -6.06
N GLU A 240 4.60 17.38 -6.35
CA GLU A 240 5.75 18.19 -6.75
C GLU A 240 6.72 18.39 -5.56
N GLU A 241 6.20 18.71 -4.38
CA GLU A 241 7.04 18.87 -3.19
C GLU A 241 7.70 17.53 -2.78
N TRP A 242 6.97 16.41 -2.89
CA TRP A 242 7.53 15.08 -2.64
C TRP A 242 8.63 14.70 -3.63
N LYS A 243 8.50 15.10 -4.90
CA LYS A 243 9.51 14.81 -5.92
C LYS A 243 10.91 15.26 -5.49
N VAL A 244 11.04 16.40 -4.83
CA VAL A 244 12.34 16.92 -4.33
C VAL A 244 13.01 15.92 -3.39
N TYR A 245 12.26 15.36 -2.43
CA TYR A 245 12.79 14.39 -1.47
C TYR A 245 12.97 12.99 -2.09
N ALA A 246 12.05 12.58 -2.94
CA ALA A 246 12.15 11.32 -3.66
C ALA A 246 13.40 11.27 -4.56
N ASP A 247 13.76 12.38 -5.20
CA ASP A 247 14.96 12.48 -6.03
C ASP A 247 16.25 12.40 -5.18
N LYS A 248 16.26 12.97 -3.97
CA LYS A 248 17.37 12.76 -3.01
C LYS A 248 17.54 11.28 -2.67
N LEU A 249 16.46 10.60 -2.25
CA LEU A 249 16.52 9.17 -1.96
C LEU A 249 16.97 8.35 -3.18
N TRP A 250 16.49 8.70 -4.36
CA TRP A 250 16.74 7.93 -5.56
C TRP A 250 18.16 8.09 -6.11
N TYR A 251 18.60 9.33 -6.29
CA TYR A 251 19.88 9.65 -6.94
C TYR A 251 21.03 9.81 -5.93
N GLU A 252 20.83 10.53 -4.82
CA GLU A 252 21.90 10.83 -3.87
C GLU A 252 22.20 9.64 -2.95
N HIS A 253 21.17 8.91 -2.49
CA HIS A 253 21.36 7.68 -1.70
C HIS A 253 21.60 6.42 -2.56
N GLY A 254 21.72 6.58 -3.88
CA GLY A 254 22.16 5.54 -4.80
C GLY A 254 21.15 4.41 -5.08
N TYR A 255 19.86 4.60 -4.77
CA TYR A 255 18.82 3.62 -5.05
C TYR A 255 18.65 3.35 -6.56
N VAL A 256 18.87 4.37 -7.41
CA VAL A 256 18.86 4.24 -8.87
C VAL A 256 19.81 3.16 -9.39
N ASN A 257 20.95 2.95 -8.71
CA ASN A 257 21.95 1.98 -9.11
C ASN A 257 21.63 0.55 -8.61
N ARG A 258 20.76 0.43 -7.61
CA ARG A 258 20.41 -0.85 -6.96
C ARG A 258 19.13 -1.44 -7.53
N TYR A 259 18.19 -0.61 -7.95
CA TYR A 259 16.84 -1.05 -8.33
C TYR A 259 16.50 -0.61 -9.76
N PRO A 260 16.42 -1.55 -10.73
CA PRO A 260 16.12 -1.22 -12.11
C PRO A 260 14.65 -0.79 -12.28
N VAL A 261 14.39 0.14 -13.20
CA VAL A 261 13.02 0.63 -13.49
C VAL A 261 12.55 0.13 -14.85
N ASN A 262 11.96 -1.06 -14.84
CA ASN A 262 11.45 -1.72 -16.04
C ASN A 262 9.93 -1.50 -16.15
N ARG A 263 9.48 -0.66 -17.08
CA ARG A 263 8.04 -0.42 -17.30
C ARG A 263 7.34 -1.62 -17.94
N GLY A 264 6.05 -1.78 -17.66
CA GLY A 264 5.19 -2.77 -18.31
C GLY A 264 5.51 -4.22 -17.98
N ILE A 265 6.26 -4.49 -16.91
CA ILE A 265 6.62 -5.87 -16.52
C ILE A 265 5.40 -6.74 -16.17
N TYR A 266 4.30 -6.10 -15.74
CA TYR A 266 3.07 -6.78 -15.34
C TYR A 266 2.03 -6.88 -16.45
N ASN A 267 2.19 -6.12 -17.54
CA ASN A 267 1.26 -6.15 -18.66
C ASN A 267 1.44 -7.43 -19.47
N TYR A 268 0.33 -8.10 -19.79
CA TYR A 268 0.35 -9.40 -20.46
C TYR A 268 1.06 -9.34 -21.81
N GLU A 269 0.65 -8.42 -22.70
CA GLU A 269 1.23 -8.32 -24.05
C GLU A 269 2.71 -7.95 -24.03
N THR A 270 3.10 -7.01 -23.16
CA THR A 270 4.51 -6.60 -23.01
C THR A 270 5.35 -7.77 -22.53
N ARG A 271 4.84 -8.55 -21.57
CA ARG A 271 5.48 -9.77 -21.08
C ARG A 271 5.61 -10.81 -22.19
N MET A 272 4.54 -11.07 -22.95
CA MET A 272 4.58 -12.01 -24.08
C MET A 272 5.57 -11.55 -25.16
N ARG A 273 5.61 -10.28 -25.55
CA ARG A 273 6.58 -9.76 -26.53
C ARG A 273 8.03 -9.90 -26.08
N ARG A 274 8.32 -9.66 -24.79
CA ARG A 274 9.66 -9.87 -24.23
C ARG A 274 10.09 -11.34 -24.27
N TYR A 275 9.13 -12.23 -24.17
CA TYR A 275 9.33 -13.68 -24.17
C TYR A 275 9.36 -14.32 -25.56
N MET A 276 8.69 -13.72 -26.56
CA MET A 276 8.79 -14.17 -27.96
C MET A 276 10.24 -14.19 -28.45
N ASN A 277 11.07 -13.25 -27.99
CA ASN A 277 12.50 -13.20 -28.30
C ASN A 277 13.37 -14.07 -27.37
N ARG A 278 12.75 -14.89 -26.51
CA ARG A 278 13.39 -15.74 -25.49
C ARG A 278 12.71 -17.11 -25.38
N GLU A 279 12.08 -17.61 -26.44
CA GLU A 279 11.44 -18.94 -26.43
C GLU A 279 12.40 -20.05 -25.97
N GLU A 280 13.70 -19.95 -26.30
CA GLU A 280 14.73 -20.88 -25.81
C GLU A 280 14.97 -20.81 -24.29
N ALA A 281 14.81 -19.63 -23.66
CA ALA A 281 15.02 -19.45 -22.22
C ALA A 281 13.77 -19.78 -21.39
N LEU A 282 12.61 -19.94 -22.04
CA LEU A 282 11.34 -20.33 -21.43
C LEU A 282 10.93 -21.78 -21.70
N ALA A 283 11.77 -22.54 -22.40
CA ALA A 283 11.65 -23.99 -22.46
C ALA A 283 11.96 -24.58 -21.07
N VAL A 284 11.04 -24.39 -20.12
CA VAL A 284 11.01 -25.13 -18.87
C VAL A 284 10.63 -26.55 -19.25
N ASP A 285 11.67 -27.37 -19.42
CA ASP A 285 11.67 -28.81 -19.32
C ASP A 285 10.61 -29.56 -20.17
N LYS A 286 10.92 -29.78 -21.45
CA LYS A 286 10.27 -30.85 -22.26
C LYS A 286 10.85 -32.25 -21.95
N THR A 287 11.61 -32.41 -20.88
CA THR A 287 12.30 -33.67 -20.51
C THR A 287 11.91 -34.24 -19.15
N LEU A 288 10.74 -33.86 -18.61
CA LEU A 288 10.01 -34.72 -17.69
C LEU A 288 9.17 -35.73 -18.51
N LYS A 289 9.85 -36.78 -18.98
CA LYS A 289 9.26 -38.07 -19.38
C LYS A 289 9.80 -39.16 -18.49
#